data_AF-A0A1E3VWS8-F1
#
_entry.id   AF-A0A1E3VWS8-F1
#
_cell.length_a   1.000
_cell.length_b   1.000
_cell.length_c   1.000
_cell.angle_alpha   90.00
_cell.angle_beta   90.00
_cell.angle_gamma   90.00
#
_symmetry.space_group_name_H-M   'P 1'
#
loop_
_entity.id
_entity.type
_entity.pdbx_description
1 polymer ?
#
loop_
_entity_poly.entity_id
_entity_poly.type
_entity_poly.pdbx_seq_one_letter_code
_entity_poly.pdbx_strand_id
1 'polypeptide(L)'
;MEKIELTLDETAEIPGDAFLSPRAGAYFPRRYVTDFFRFIEAHKADLEVITYADFPWGRDWDFDGGYPEERKAWAKELASGKRNPNKAYIILQYDIDSFPERAMGLLREPTQALCPTNVMIFNKRIDRRRLKTTGEVAFTDYDLDDALLRSLSDQGFVIGYHINAFEQALFDTDRALEIFDRDVRELSARFPISFVSAHGGVPGPDGRNNNNMPFHQDWQTKLRWVHNGHSPKFNGQFSDGGHNAPTRDPVKRDLRDFVRTFKPGNRYRILLHPQYYSDAPLPSARYGGTTWYDEIMSESAANSATSLWSDVTLGRAELARPRRSFFGIRWPQ
;
A
#
# COMPACT_ATOMS: atom_id res chain seq x y z
N MET A 1 16.36 36.80 20.43
CA MET A 1 15.25 35.86 20.14
C MET A 1 14.15 36.66 19.50
N GLU A 2 14.12 36.73 18.17
CA GLU A 2 13.03 37.35 17.43
C GLU A 2 11.80 36.45 17.49
N LYS A 3 10.68 37.00 17.98
CA LYS A 3 9.36 36.39 17.84
C LYS A 3 8.95 36.52 16.37
N ILE A 4 8.85 35.39 15.68
CA ILE A 4 8.17 35.33 14.39
C ILE A 4 6.68 35.28 14.71
N GLU A 5 5.98 36.41 14.53
CA GLU A 5 4.53 36.46 14.51
C GLU A 5 4.05 35.96 13.14
N LEU A 6 3.50 34.75 13.12
CA LEU A 6 2.73 34.23 11.99
C LEU A 6 1.32 34.82 12.08
N THR A 7 1.04 35.83 11.27
CA THR A 7 -0.33 36.27 10.99
C THR A 7 -1.04 35.20 10.17
N LEU A 8 -1.89 34.43 10.82
CA LEU A 8 -2.88 33.58 10.16
C LEU A 8 -4.03 34.47 9.69
N ASP A 9 -4.36 34.36 8.41
CA ASP A 9 -5.52 35.02 7.80
C ASP A 9 -6.81 34.42 8.38
N GLU A 10 -7.48 35.20 9.24
CA GLU A 10 -8.64 34.80 10.07
C GLU A 10 -9.99 34.84 9.34
N THR A 11 -10.05 34.82 8.00
CA THR A 11 -11.33 35.05 7.29
C THR A 11 -11.82 33.96 6.34
N ALA A 12 -11.22 32.78 6.33
CA ALA A 12 -11.88 31.62 5.75
C ALA A 12 -12.72 30.91 6.83
N GLU A 13 -13.98 31.33 7.00
CA GLU A 13 -15.01 30.47 7.60
C GLU A 13 -15.12 29.20 6.75
N ILE A 14 -14.42 28.14 7.16
CA ILE A 14 -14.58 26.83 6.54
C ILE A 14 -15.76 26.17 7.24
N PRO A 15 -16.89 25.90 6.55
CA PRO A 15 -18.09 25.43 7.20
C PRO A 15 -17.80 24.18 8.02
N GLY A 16 -18.09 24.29 9.33
CA GLY A 16 -18.20 23.17 10.23
C GLY A 16 -19.24 22.18 9.68
N ASP A 17 -18.94 20.89 9.83
CA ASP A 17 -19.85 19.79 9.52
C ASP A 17 -20.45 19.74 8.11
N ALA A 18 -19.72 20.23 7.11
CA ALA A 18 -19.90 19.70 5.76
C ALA A 18 -19.46 18.23 5.78
N PHE A 19 -20.44 17.33 6.02
CA PHE A 19 -20.40 15.94 5.57
C PHE A 19 -19.61 15.94 4.26
N LEU A 20 -18.39 15.40 4.30
CA LEU A 20 -17.56 15.29 3.11
C LEU A 20 -18.46 14.59 2.09
N SER A 21 -18.83 15.32 1.03
CA SER A 21 -19.65 14.77 -0.05
C SER A 21 -19.17 13.35 -0.34
N PRO A 22 -20.04 12.36 -0.63
CA PRO A 22 -19.61 11.01 -0.98
C PRO A 22 -18.58 10.96 -2.13
N ARG A 23 -18.35 12.08 -2.82
CA ARG A 23 -17.34 12.28 -3.86
C ARG A 23 -16.01 12.92 -3.39
N ALA A 24 -15.98 13.56 -2.22
CA ALA A 24 -14.79 14.23 -1.71
C ALA A 24 -13.67 13.22 -1.47
N GLY A 25 -12.46 13.55 -1.94
CA GLY A 25 -11.26 12.74 -1.77
C GLY A 25 -11.10 11.56 -2.74
N ALA A 26 -12.04 11.30 -3.64
CA ALA A 26 -11.85 10.31 -4.72
C ALA A 26 -11.40 11.02 -6.00
N TYR A 27 -10.16 10.75 -6.43
CA TYR A 27 -9.51 11.44 -7.54
C TYR A 27 -9.35 10.58 -8.79
N PHE A 28 -9.54 9.27 -8.67
CA PHE A 28 -9.32 8.31 -9.75
C PHE A 28 -10.57 7.47 -9.98
N PRO A 29 -10.85 7.07 -11.22
CA PRO A 29 -11.94 6.14 -11.49
C PRO A 29 -11.66 4.79 -10.84
N ARG A 30 -12.64 4.20 -10.14
CA ARG A 30 -12.55 2.84 -9.59
C ARG A 30 -12.20 1.81 -10.65
N ARG A 31 -12.71 2.04 -11.87
CA ARG A 31 -12.38 1.26 -13.07
C ARG A 31 -10.88 1.14 -13.32
N TYR A 32 -10.09 2.17 -13.04
CA TYR A 32 -8.64 2.13 -13.24
C TYR A 32 -7.98 1.00 -12.45
N VAL A 33 -8.49 0.71 -11.25
CA VAL A 33 -7.98 -0.37 -10.40
C VAL A 33 -8.62 -1.72 -10.75
N THR A 34 -9.92 -1.76 -11.06
CA THR A 34 -10.56 -3.04 -11.42
C THR A 34 -10.08 -3.57 -12.78
N ASP A 35 -9.78 -2.70 -13.74
CA ASP A 35 -9.13 -3.07 -15.00
C ASP A 35 -7.68 -3.53 -14.79
N PHE A 36 -6.98 -3.02 -13.75
CA PHE A 36 -5.65 -3.53 -13.39
C PHE A 36 -5.69 -4.99 -12.93
N PHE A 37 -6.69 -5.39 -12.14
CA PHE A 37 -6.84 -6.81 -11.75
C PHE A 37 -7.13 -7.71 -12.95
N ARG A 38 -7.94 -7.22 -13.90
CA ARG A 38 -8.16 -7.93 -15.18
C ARG A 38 -6.88 -8.06 -15.98
N PHE A 39 -6.06 -7.01 -16.00
CA PHE A 39 -4.74 -7.03 -16.63
C PHE A 39 -3.83 -8.09 -15.97
N ILE A 40 -3.79 -8.15 -14.63
CA ILE A 40 -3.03 -9.18 -13.90
C ILE A 40 -3.48 -10.58 -14.28
N GLU A 41 -4.80 -10.84 -14.26
CA GLU A 41 -5.36 -12.15 -14.58
C GLU A 41 -5.02 -12.56 -16.03
N ALA A 42 -5.17 -11.63 -16.98
CA ALA A 42 -4.81 -11.86 -18.38
C ALA A 42 -3.32 -12.18 -18.58
N HIS A 43 -2.46 -11.73 -17.65
CA HIS A 43 -1.01 -11.94 -17.66
C HIS A 43 -0.53 -12.90 -16.57
N LYS A 44 -1.38 -13.77 -16.01
CA LYS A 44 -1.00 -14.71 -14.94
C LYS A 44 0.10 -15.71 -15.32
N ALA A 45 0.41 -15.86 -16.61
CA ALA A 45 1.57 -16.62 -17.08
C ALA A 45 2.89 -15.91 -16.73
N ASP A 46 2.89 -14.58 -16.74
CA ASP A 46 4.06 -13.71 -16.53
C ASP A 46 4.06 -13.07 -15.12
N LEU A 47 2.91 -13.00 -14.46
CA LEU A 47 2.72 -12.34 -13.17
C LEU A 47 2.26 -13.34 -12.10
N GLU A 48 2.62 -13.06 -10.85
CA GLU A 48 2.14 -13.77 -9.67
C GLU A 48 1.84 -12.77 -8.56
N VAL A 49 0.59 -12.70 -8.13
CA VAL A 49 0.21 -11.90 -6.96
C VAL A 49 0.46 -12.74 -5.71
N ILE A 50 1.19 -12.16 -4.77
CA ILE A 50 1.51 -12.76 -3.47
C ILE A 50 1.25 -11.75 -2.35
N THR A 51 1.05 -12.26 -1.16
CA THR A 51 0.90 -11.48 0.08
C THR A 51 2.16 -11.54 0.92
N TYR A 52 2.16 -10.81 2.04
CA TYR A 52 3.22 -10.94 3.02
C TYR A 52 3.27 -12.34 3.65
N ALA A 53 2.16 -13.08 3.72
CA ALA A 53 2.17 -14.45 4.25
C ALA A 53 2.98 -15.42 3.39
N ASP A 54 3.13 -15.12 2.10
CA ASP A 54 3.86 -15.96 1.14
C ASP A 54 5.37 -15.83 1.25
N PHE A 55 5.90 -14.82 1.96
CA PHE A 55 7.33 -14.59 2.05
C PHE A 55 8.00 -15.68 2.91
N PRO A 56 9.20 -16.15 2.55
CA PRO A 56 9.92 -17.17 3.31
C PRO A 56 10.60 -16.58 4.55
N TRP A 57 9.81 -16.03 5.48
CA TRP A 57 10.31 -15.31 6.66
C TRP A 57 11.22 -16.12 7.57
N GLY A 58 10.96 -17.42 7.74
CA GLY A 58 11.70 -18.25 8.69
C GLY A 58 11.73 -17.62 10.09
N ARG A 59 12.94 -17.36 10.60
CA ARG A 59 13.19 -16.70 11.90
C ARG A 59 13.68 -15.26 11.74
N ASP A 60 13.51 -14.66 10.57
CA ASP A 60 14.04 -13.34 10.29
C ASP A 60 13.17 -12.22 10.87
N TRP A 61 13.47 -11.75 12.08
CA TRP A 61 12.79 -10.63 12.74
C TRP A 61 13.53 -9.29 12.63
N ASP A 62 14.53 -9.20 11.75
CA ASP A 62 15.33 -7.99 11.54
C ASP A 62 14.65 -7.00 10.59
N PHE A 63 13.64 -6.30 11.12
CA PHE A 63 12.88 -5.31 10.38
C PHE A 63 13.73 -4.07 10.03
N ASP A 64 14.72 -3.71 10.85
CA ASP A 64 15.65 -2.59 10.59
C ASP A 64 16.63 -2.90 9.46
N GLY A 65 17.12 -4.14 9.36
CA GLY A 65 17.94 -4.63 8.25
C GLY A 65 17.17 -4.91 6.96
N GLY A 66 15.84 -4.85 7.02
CA GLY A 66 14.94 -5.14 5.91
C GLY A 66 14.91 -6.62 5.54
N TYR A 67 14.93 -7.49 6.56
CA TYR A 67 14.79 -8.95 6.47
C TYR A 67 15.82 -9.62 5.53
N PRO A 68 17.11 -9.63 5.91
CA PRO A 68 18.17 -10.17 5.07
C PRO A 68 18.11 -11.70 4.88
N GLU A 69 17.67 -12.46 5.87
CA GLU A 69 17.54 -13.92 5.77
C GLU A 69 16.34 -14.31 4.89
N GLU A 70 15.22 -13.58 5.00
CA GLU A 70 14.07 -13.70 4.10
C GLU A 70 14.52 -13.53 2.65
N ARG A 71 15.28 -12.47 2.37
CA ARG A 71 15.77 -12.19 1.01
C ARG A 71 16.67 -13.31 0.48
N LYS A 72 17.52 -13.88 1.33
CA LYS A 72 18.37 -15.02 0.97
C LYS A 72 17.53 -16.26 0.70
N ALA A 73 16.52 -16.52 1.52
CA ALA A 73 15.59 -17.62 1.33
C ALA A 73 14.80 -17.46 0.02
N TRP A 74 14.29 -16.26 -0.27
CA TRP A 74 13.62 -15.93 -1.53
C TRP A 74 14.49 -16.26 -2.75
N ALA A 75 15.75 -15.84 -2.76
CA ALA A 75 16.68 -16.13 -3.84
C ALA A 75 16.92 -17.64 -4.02
N LYS A 76 16.97 -18.39 -2.90
CA LYS A 76 17.06 -19.86 -2.93
C LYS A 76 15.79 -20.50 -3.50
N GLU A 77 14.61 -19.99 -3.16
CA GLU A 77 13.34 -20.48 -3.70
C GLU A 77 13.26 -20.30 -5.22
N LEU A 78 13.72 -19.16 -5.75
CA LEU A 78 13.84 -18.92 -7.19
C LEU A 78 14.84 -19.89 -7.84
N ALA A 79 16.04 -20.03 -7.28
CA ALA A 79 17.09 -20.88 -7.84
C ALA A 79 16.71 -22.38 -7.83
N SER A 80 15.94 -22.81 -6.84
CA SER A 80 15.46 -24.19 -6.73
C SER A 80 14.20 -24.49 -7.55
N GLY A 81 13.58 -23.48 -8.15
CA GLY A 81 12.33 -23.63 -8.89
C GLY A 81 11.08 -23.76 -8.00
N LYS A 82 11.20 -23.64 -6.66
CA LYS A 82 10.04 -23.51 -5.77
C LYS A 82 9.20 -22.27 -6.15
N ARG A 83 9.87 -21.20 -6.57
CA ARG A 83 9.27 -20.05 -7.23
C ARG A 83 9.65 -20.04 -8.71
N ASN A 84 8.72 -19.65 -9.57
CA ASN A 84 8.96 -19.55 -11.00
C ASN A 84 9.82 -18.30 -11.33
N PRO A 85 11.09 -18.47 -11.75
CA PRO A 85 11.95 -17.32 -12.06
C PRO A 85 11.53 -16.56 -13.31
N ASN A 86 10.59 -17.09 -14.11
CA ASN A 86 10.08 -16.42 -15.30
C ASN A 86 8.92 -15.46 -15.00
N LYS A 87 8.44 -15.40 -13.74
CA LYS A 87 7.37 -14.49 -13.34
C LYS A 87 7.88 -13.27 -12.60
N ALA A 88 7.19 -12.13 -12.75
CA ALA A 88 7.30 -11.02 -11.82
C ALA A 88 6.31 -11.20 -10.67
N TYR A 89 6.77 -10.94 -9.45
CA TYR A 89 6.00 -11.10 -8.22
C TYR A 89 5.43 -9.76 -7.76
N ILE A 90 4.13 -9.70 -7.48
CA ILE A 90 3.42 -8.47 -7.14
C ILE A 90 2.85 -8.60 -5.74
N ILE A 91 3.15 -7.60 -4.91
CA ILE A 91 2.54 -7.42 -3.60
C ILE A 91 1.59 -6.24 -3.73
N LEU A 92 0.29 -6.50 -3.56
CA LEU A 92 -0.72 -5.46 -3.46
C LEU A 92 -0.96 -5.15 -1.98
N GLN A 93 -0.99 -3.87 -1.62
CA GLN A 93 -1.32 -3.42 -0.27
C GLN A 93 -2.37 -2.32 -0.34
N TYR A 94 -3.40 -2.41 0.51
CA TYR A 94 -4.36 -1.35 0.76
C TYR A 94 -4.15 -0.74 2.13
N ASP A 95 -3.84 0.55 2.17
CA ASP A 95 -3.85 1.33 3.40
C ASP A 95 -5.22 2.02 3.49
N ILE A 96 -6.13 1.47 4.31
CA ILE A 96 -7.51 1.98 4.44
C ILE A 96 -7.52 3.14 5.44
N ASP A 97 -7.05 4.32 5.04
CA ASP A 97 -6.96 5.43 6.00
C ASP A 97 -8.31 6.08 6.32
N SER A 98 -9.22 6.08 5.35
CA SER A 98 -10.48 6.83 5.37
C SER A 98 -11.47 6.22 4.38
N PHE A 99 -12.75 6.61 4.47
CA PHE A 99 -13.81 6.13 3.56
C PHE A 99 -13.81 4.60 3.41
N PRO A 100 -13.94 3.84 4.53
CA PRO A 100 -13.86 2.38 4.51
C PRO A 100 -14.89 1.75 3.55
N GLU A 101 -16.04 2.40 3.31
CA GLU A 101 -17.05 1.95 2.37
C GLU A 101 -16.51 1.83 0.93
N ARG A 102 -15.59 2.71 0.50
CA ARG A 102 -14.95 2.62 -0.82
C ARG A 102 -14.00 1.42 -0.89
N ALA A 103 -13.23 1.21 0.18
CA ALA A 103 -12.36 0.05 0.30
C ALA A 103 -13.16 -1.26 0.31
N MET A 104 -14.24 -1.34 1.09
CA MET A 104 -15.11 -2.51 1.13
C MET A 104 -15.81 -2.72 -0.22
N GLY A 105 -16.20 -1.64 -0.90
CA GLY A 105 -16.73 -1.71 -2.26
C GLY A 105 -15.74 -2.34 -3.25
N LEU A 106 -14.48 -1.91 -3.20
CA LEU A 106 -13.41 -2.49 -4.03
C LEU A 106 -13.12 -3.95 -3.66
N LEU A 107 -13.12 -4.29 -2.37
CA LEU A 107 -12.87 -5.65 -1.88
C LEU A 107 -13.98 -6.64 -2.27
N ARG A 108 -15.21 -6.16 -2.54
CA ARG A 108 -16.32 -6.98 -3.04
C ARG A 108 -16.29 -7.18 -4.55
N GLU A 109 -15.43 -6.49 -5.29
CA GLU A 109 -15.35 -6.66 -6.74
C GLU A 109 -14.92 -8.11 -7.07
N PRO A 110 -15.64 -8.82 -7.95
CA PRO A 110 -15.28 -10.21 -8.27
C PRO A 110 -13.85 -10.39 -8.79
N THR A 111 -13.33 -9.39 -9.50
CA THR A 111 -11.95 -9.40 -10.01
C THR A 111 -10.91 -9.29 -8.89
N GLN A 112 -11.27 -8.75 -7.73
CA GLN A 112 -10.39 -8.67 -6.56
C GLN A 112 -10.07 -10.06 -6.00
N ALA A 113 -11.00 -11.01 -6.08
CA ALA A 113 -10.79 -12.38 -5.56
C ALA A 113 -9.62 -13.11 -6.24
N LEU A 114 -9.19 -12.66 -7.43
CA LEU A 114 -8.05 -13.20 -8.17
C LEU A 114 -6.71 -12.59 -7.72
N CYS A 115 -6.75 -11.54 -6.89
CA CYS A 115 -5.59 -10.76 -6.47
C CYS A 115 -5.56 -10.66 -4.93
N PRO A 116 -5.08 -11.70 -4.22
CA PRO A 116 -4.86 -11.63 -2.77
C PRO A 116 -4.06 -10.38 -2.40
N THR A 117 -4.56 -9.63 -1.44
CA THR A 117 -4.06 -8.28 -1.11
C THR A 117 -3.81 -8.16 0.39
N ASN A 118 -2.82 -7.37 0.76
CA ASN A 118 -2.54 -7.03 2.15
C ASN A 118 -3.38 -5.81 2.55
N VAL A 119 -4.41 -6.03 3.34
CA VAL A 119 -5.36 -5.00 3.79
C VAL A 119 -4.92 -4.50 5.16
N MET A 120 -4.38 -3.28 5.20
CA MET A 120 -3.91 -2.63 6.41
C MET A 120 -5.01 -1.71 6.95
N ILE A 121 -5.46 -1.99 8.17
CA ILE A 121 -6.59 -1.29 8.80
C ILE A 121 -6.20 -0.67 10.14
N PHE A 122 -6.88 0.41 10.50
CA PHE A 122 -6.84 0.92 11.87
C PHE A 122 -7.69 0.06 12.80
N ASN A 123 -7.32 -0.02 14.08
CA ASN A 123 -8.26 -0.46 15.10
C ASN A 123 -9.32 0.63 15.37
N LYS A 124 -8.88 1.90 15.46
CA LYS A 124 -9.71 3.10 15.57
C LYS A 124 -9.17 4.21 14.67
N ARG A 125 -10.04 4.91 13.94
CA ARG A 125 -9.64 6.05 13.11
C ARG A 125 -9.79 7.36 13.88
N ILE A 126 -8.78 8.21 13.79
CA ILE A 126 -8.80 9.56 14.35
C ILE A 126 -9.20 10.62 13.31
N ASP A 127 -9.76 11.73 13.77
CA ASP A 127 -9.91 12.96 12.98
C ASP A 127 -8.55 13.65 12.84
N ARG A 128 -7.84 13.33 11.76
CA ARG A 128 -6.53 13.92 11.44
C ARG A 128 -6.61 15.42 11.17
N ARG A 129 -7.74 15.92 10.64
CA ARG A 129 -7.89 17.34 10.37
C ARG A 129 -7.92 18.09 11.70
N ARG A 130 -8.75 17.63 12.64
CA ARG A 130 -8.82 18.21 13.98
C ARG A 130 -7.49 18.10 14.72
N LEU A 131 -6.84 16.93 14.71
CA LEU A 131 -5.52 16.76 15.33
C LEU A 131 -4.53 17.79 14.77
N LYS A 132 -4.49 17.96 13.44
CA LYS A 132 -3.58 18.92 12.79
C LYS A 132 -3.89 20.37 13.14
N THR A 133 -5.17 20.76 13.25
CA THR A 133 -5.55 22.17 13.44
C THR A 133 -5.62 22.59 14.91
N THR A 134 -5.95 21.67 15.81
CA THR A 134 -6.19 21.96 17.24
C THR A 134 -5.21 21.29 18.18
N GLY A 135 -4.47 20.27 17.72
CA GLY A 135 -3.65 19.43 18.59
C GLY A 135 -4.46 18.43 19.42
N GLU A 136 -5.77 18.28 19.18
CA GLU A 136 -6.64 17.39 19.94
C GLU A 136 -6.96 16.10 19.18
N VAL A 137 -6.92 14.96 19.86
CA VAL A 137 -7.38 13.68 19.32
C VAL A 137 -8.90 13.58 19.46
N ALA A 138 -9.56 13.40 18.31
CA ALA A 138 -10.95 12.93 18.24
C ALA A 138 -11.01 11.68 17.37
N PHE A 139 -12.02 10.85 17.59
CA PHE A 139 -12.26 9.65 16.78
C PHE A 139 -13.37 9.90 15.77
N THR A 140 -13.36 9.14 14.69
CA THR A 140 -14.38 9.21 13.63
C THR A 140 -14.83 7.81 13.25
N ASP A 141 -16.05 7.70 12.74
CA ASP A 141 -16.63 6.42 12.33
C ASP A 141 -15.76 5.71 11.30
N TYR A 142 -15.54 4.42 11.52
CA TYR A 142 -14.61 3.60 10.75
C TYR A 142 -15.17 2.19 10.59
N ASP A 143 -16.36 2.13 9.98
CA ASP A 143 -17.12 0.90 9.84
C ASP A 143 -16.51 0.02 8.74
N LEU A 144 -15.86 -1.06 9.16
CA LEU A 144 -15.36 -2.11 8.28
C LEU A 144 -16.35 -3.27 8.24
N ASP A 145 -16.44 -3.94 7.09
CA ASP A 145 -17.19 -5.19 6.98
C ASP A 145 -16.31 -6.34 7.50
N ASP A 146 -16.34 -6.56 8.81
CA ASP A 146 -15.58 -7.61 9.49
C ASP A 146 -15.85 -9.01 8.91
N ALA A 147 -17.07 -9.29 8.46
CA ALA A 147 -17.43 -10.59 7.89
C ALA A 147 -16.77 -10.80 6.53
N LEU A 148 -16.79 -9.78 5.67
CA LEU A 148 -16.04 -9.77 4.42
C LEU A 148 -14.54 -9.96 4.66
N LEU A 149 -13.95 -9.18 5.58
CA LEU A 149 -12.51 -9.24 5.84
C LEU A 149 -12.07 -10.61 6.38
N ARG A 150 -12.87 -11.27 7.23
CA ARG A 150 -12.61 -12.65 7.67
C ARG A 150 -12.67 -13.63 6.50
N SER A 151 -13.74 -13.56 5.69
CA SER A 151 -13.89 -14.40 4.50
C SER A 151 -12.72 -14.25 3.52
N LEU A 152 -12.22 -13.02 3.33
CA LEU A 152 -11.05 -12.76 2.49
C LEU A 152 -9.76 -13.31 3.13
N SER A 153 -9.62 -13.20 4.46
CA SER A 153 -8.48 -13.80 5.17
C SER A 153 -8.41 -15.31 4.96
N ASP A 154 -9.56 -16.00 4.96
CA ASP A 154 -9.64 -17.44 4.68
C ASP A 154 -9.29 -17.77 3.22
N GLN A 155 -9.38 -16.80 2.31
CA GLN A 155 -9.01 -16.89 0.90
C GLN A 155 -7.55 -16.47 0.63
N GLY A 156 -6.74 -16.28 1.67
CA GLY A 156 -5.33 -15.94 1.55
C GLY A 156 -5.02 -14.45 1.47
N PHE A 157 -6.00 -13.56 1.71
CA PHE A 157 -5.70 -12.15 1.96
C PHE A 157 -5.03 -12.00 3.32
N VAL A 158 -4.21 -10.96 3.46
CA VAL A 158 -3.60 -10.61 4.74
C VAL A 158 -4.37 -9.43 5.32
N ILE A 159 -4.89 -9.58 6.53
CA ILE A 159 -5.39 -8.45 7.32
C ILE A 159 -4.28 -8.05 8.30
N GLY A 160 -3.85 -6.79 8.24
CA GLY A 160 -2.76 -6.25 9.06
C GLY A 160 -3.14 -4.96 9.78
N TYR A 161 -2.35 -4.60 10.78
CA TYR A 161 -2.56 -3.35 11.51
C TYR A 161 -1.83 -2.20 10.80
N HIS A 162 -2.59 -1.19 10.38
CA HIS A 162 -2.04 0.08 9.95
C HIS A 162 -1.80 0.96 11.18
N ILE A 163 -0.56 1.18 11.60
CA ILE A 163 -0.29 1.78 12.91
C ILE A 163 -0.58 3.28 12.87
N ASN A 164 -1.55 3.74 13.65
CA ASN A 164 -1.80 5.17 13.95
C ASN A 164 -1.68 5.49 15.45
N ALA A 165 -1.04 4.61 16.22
CA ALA A 165 -0.94 4.69 17.69
C ALA A 165 -0.22 5.96 18.17
N PHE A 166 0.80 6.44 17.45
CA PHE A 166 1.56 7.61 17.85
C PHE A 166 0.73 8.89 17.70
N GLU A 167 -0.06 9.00 16.62
CA GLU A 167 -1.04 10.09 16.46
C GLU A 167 -2.15 10.02 17.55
N GLN A 168 -2.65 8.83 17.86
CA GLN A 168 -3.64 8.63 18.93
C GLN A 168 -3.11 9.03 20.32
N ALA A 169 -1.80 8.90 20.53
CA ALA A 169 -1.13 9.20 21.78
C ALA A 169 -0.67 10.66 21.91
N LEU A 170 -1.02 11.54 20.96
CA LEU A 170 -0.44 12.90 20.88
C LEU A 170 1.09 12.87 20.89
N PHE A 171 1.68 11.88 20.22
CA PHE A 171 3.12 11.70 20.07
C PHE A 171 3.87 11.38 21.38
N ASP A 172 3.14 10.99 22.44
CA ASP A 172 3.73 10.38 23.63
C ASP A 172 4.10 8.92 23.36
N THR A 173 5.36 8.55 23.62
CA THR A 173 5.90 7.24 23.21
C THR A 173 5.35 6.10 24.05
N ASP A 174 5.31 6.27 25.38
CA ASP A 174 4.84 5.22 26.29
C ASP A 174 3.35 4.95 26.06
N ARG A 175 2.56 6.03 25.93
CA ARG A 175 1.15 5.93 25.60
C ARG A 175 0.91 5.33 24.22
N ALA A 176 1.74 5.62 23.23
CA ALA A 176 1.63 5.01 21.91
C ALA A 176 1.91 3.50 21.95
N LEU A 177 2.87 3.05 22.76
CA LEU A 177 3.15 1.63 22.96
C LEU A 177 1.97 0.91 23.63
N GLU A 178 1.35 1.52 24.64
CA GLU A 178 0.12 1.01 25.26
C GLU A 178 -1.03 0.89 24.24
N ILE A 179 -1.22 1.91 23.42
CA ILE A 179 -2.24 1.92 22.37
C ILE A 179 -1.95 0.86 21.32
N PHE A 180 -0.69 0.71 20.89
CA PHE A 180 -0.27 -0.32 19.95
C PHE A 180 -0.57 -1.72 20.48
N ASP A 181 -0.17 -2.03 21.72
CA ASP A 181 -0.42 -3.34 22.33
C ASP A 181 -1.93 -3.64 22.43
N ARG A 182 -2.72 -2.67 22.89
CA ARG A 182 -4.18 -2.78 22.92
C ARG A 182 -4.76 -3.03 21.53
N ASP A 183 -4.40 -2.20 20.56
CA ASP A 183 -4.93 -2.26 19.20
C ASP A 183 -4.59 -3.60 18.53
N VAL A 184 -3.36 -4.10 18.70
CA VAL A 184 -2.96 -5.42 18.20
C VAL A 184 -3.79 -6.52 18.87
N ARG A 185 -4.01 -6.49 20.19
CA ARG A 185 -4.83 -7.50 20.89
C ARG A 185 -6.28 -7.50 20.40
N GLU A 186 -6.88 -6.31 20.30
CA GLU A 186 -8.26 -6.14 19.84
C GLU A 186 -8.43 -6.58 18.37
N LEU A 187 -7.48 -6.23 17.49
CA LEU A 187 -7.48 -6.70 16.11
C LEU A 187 -7.20 -8.20 16.01
N SER A 188 -6.30 -8.75 16.84
CA SER A 188 -5.97 -10.19 16.84
C SER A 188 -7.13 -11.06 17.31
N ALA A 189 -8.03 -10.52 18.12
CA ALA A 189 -9.28 -11.19 18.49
C ALA A 189 -10.28 -11.27 17.31
N ARG A 190 -10.09 -10.45 16.27
CA ARG A 190 -10.96 -10.37 15.08
C ARG A 190 -10.34 -11.02 13.85
N PHE A 191 -9.03 -10.90 13.69
CA PHE A 191 -8.30 -11.33 12.50
C PHE A 191 -6.95 -11.94 12.90
N PRO A 192 -6.34 -12.82 12.09
CA PRO A 192 -5.03 -13.40 12.38
C PRO A 192 -3.88 -12.39 12.09
N ILE A 193 -3.78 -11.33 12.91
CA ILE A 193 -2.80 -10.26 12.71
C ILE A 193 -1.37 -10.78 12.89
N SER A 194 -0.60 -10.77 11.81
CA SER A 194 0.83 -11.13 11.79
C SER A 194 1.71 -10.03 11.18
N PHE A 195 1.11 -8.98 10.65
CA PHE A 195 1.79 -7.93 9.88
C PHE A 195 1.29 -6.56 10.32
N VAL A 196 2.22 -5.60 10.34
CA VAL A 196 1.94 -4.20 10.65
C VAL A 196 2.62 -3.26 9.67
N SER A 197 1.95 -2.15 9.36
CA SER A 197 2.42 -1.12 8.45
C SER A 197 2.23 0.23 9.13
N ALA A 198 3.27 1.01 9.38
CA ALA A 198 3.06 2.33 9.96
C ALA A 198 2.33 3.27 8.99
N HIS A 199 1.38 4.04 9.52
CA HIS A 199 0.72 5.11 8.79
C HIS A 199 1.58 6.38 8.82
N GLY A 200 1.77 7.03 7.65
CA GLY A 200 2.63 8.21 7.56
C GLY A 200 2.14 9.41 8.37
N GLY A 201 0.81 9.57 8.51
CA GLY A 201 0.20 10.44 9.51
C GLY A 201 0.53 11.94 9.47
N VAL A 202 0.00 12.64 10.48
CA VAL A 202 0.39 14.01 10.85
C VAL A 202 1.68 13.92 11.66
N PRO A 203 2.76 14.66 11.31
CA PRO A 203 3.94 14.71 12.14
C PRO A 203 3.67 15.48 13.44
N GLY A 204 4.26 15.03 14.54
CA GLY A 204 4.22 15.70 15.82
C GLY A 204 5.11 16.95 15.90
N PRO A 205 5.16 17.62 17.05
CA PRO A 205 5.91 18.87 17.24
C PRO A 205 7.41 18.76 16.93
N ASP A 206 7.99 17.57 17.06
CA ASP A 206 9.40 17.27 16.77
C ASP A 206 9.63 16.67 15.37
N GLY A 207 8.59 16.64 14.54
CA GLY A 207 8.62 16.06 13.20
C GLY A 207 8.47 14.54 13.15
N ARG A 208 8.39 13.84 14.31
CA ARG A 208 8.19 12.38 14.34
C ARG A 208 6.74 12.01 14.03
N ASN A 209 6.52 10.84 13.44
CA ASN A 209 5.20 10.27 13.16
C ASN A 209 5.17 8.76 13.53
N ASN A 210 4.12 8.02 13.18
CA ASN A 210 3.99 6.61 13.56
C ASN A 210 5.15 5.72 13.09
N ASN A 211 5.86 6.09 12.02
CA ASN A 211 7.02 5.33 11.56
C ASN A 211 8.27 5.53 12.41
N ASN A 212 8.24 6.46 13.37
CA ASN A 212 9.32 6.71 14.33
C ASN A 212 9.06 6.03 15.69
N MET A 213 7.90 5.39 15.86
CA MET A 213 7.57 4.69 17.10
C MET A 213 8.49 3.46 17.25
N PRO A 214 9.09 3.22 18.42
CA PRO A 214 9.84 2.00 18.65
C PRO A 214 8.91 0.78 18.55
N PHE A 215 9.44 -0.36 18.09
CA PHE A 215 8.64 -1.58 18.05
C PHE A 215 8.45 -2.16 19.45
N HIS A 216 7.21 -2.39 19.84
CA HIS A 216 6.87 -2.95 21.13
C HIS A 216 7.54 -4.33 21.30
N GLN A 217 8.35 -4.49 22.37
CA GLN A 217 9.22 -5.65 22.55
C GLN A 217 8.46 -6.99 22.54
N ASP A 218 7.30 -7.04 23.21
CA ASP A 218 6.44 -8.24 23.28
C ASP A 218 5.92 -8.75 21.93
N TRP A 219 6.01 -7.91 20.89
CA TRP A 219 5.51 -8.18 19.55
C TRP A 219 6.63 -8.39 18.52
N GLN A 220 7.89 -8.10 18.85
CA GLN A 220 9.04 -8.21 17.93
C GLN A 220 9.20 -9.59 17.31
N THR A 221 8.79 -10.65 18.02
CA THR A 221 8.85 -12.04 17.53
C THR A 221 7.50 -12.62 17.13
N LYS A 222 6.48 -11.77 16.98
CA LYS A 222 5.09 -12.18 16.66
C LYS A 222 4.53 -11.44 15.45
N LEU A 223 4.97 -10.20 15.24
CA LEU A 223 4.53 -9.35 14.14
C LEU A 223 5.72 -8.98 13.26
N ARG A 224 5.43 -8.81 11.96
CA ARG A 224 6.36 -8.28 10.97
C ARG A 224 5.98 -6.85 10.63
N TRP A 225 6.90 -5.90 10.79
CA TRP A 225 6.75 -4.57 10.22
C TRP A 225 7.06 -4.64 8.71
N VAL A 226 6.17 -4.18 7.83
CA VAL A 226 6.32 -4.41 6.37
C VAL A 226 6.32 -3.15 5.50
N HIS A 227 6.34 -1.96 6.11
CA HIS A 227 6.22 -0.68 5.43
C HIS A 227 6.90 0.48 6.17
N ASN A 228 7.08 1.64 5.51
CA ASN A 228 7.55 2.90 6.09
C ASN A 228 8.84 2.79 6.94
N GLY A 229 9.93 2.36 6.31
CA GLY A 229 11.27 2.30 6.92
C GLY A 229 11.73 0.89 7.26
N HIS A 230 10.79 -0.04 7.44
CA HIS A 230 11.08 -1.38 7.98
C HIS A 230 10.58 -2.51 7.07
N SER A 231 10.60 -2.34 5.74
CA SER A 231 10.02 -3.30 4.80
C SER A 231 11.04 -4.31 4.23
N PRO A 232 10.59 -5.48 3.75
CA PRO A 232 11.39 -6.31 2.86
C PRO A 232 11.92 -5.52 1.66
N LYS A 233 13.03 -5.97 1.09
CA LYS A 233 13.64 -5.30 -0.08
C LYS A 233 12.91 -5.67 -1.36
N PHE A 234 12.35 -4.69 -2.05
CA PHE A 234 11.69 -4.85 -3.35
C PHE A 234 12.57 -4.33 -4.50
N ASN A 235 12.36 -4.85 -5.71
CA ASN A 235 13.02 -4.36 -6.92
C ASN A 235 12.41 -3.06 -7.44
N GLY A 236 11.15 -2.79 -7.10
CA GLY A 236 10.45 -1.55 -7.40
C GLY A 236 9.25 -1.38 -6.47
N GLN A 237 8.86 -0.14 -6.23
CA GLN A 237 7.74 0.20 -5.35
C GLN A 237 6.93 1.33 -5.96
N PHE A 238 5.61 1.16 -5.96
CA PHE A 238 4.64 2.21 -6.24
C PHE A 238 3.79 2.45 -5.00
N SER A 239 3.42 3.70 -4.79
CA SER A 239 2.41 4.09 -3.81
C SER A 239 1.65 5.26 -4.38
N ASP A 240 0.33 5.27 -4.30
CA ASP A 240 -0.52 6.45 -4.58
C ASP A 240 -0.66 7.37 -3.35
N GLY A 241 -0.08 7.00 -2.21
CA GLY A 241 -0.03 7.81 -1.00
C GLY A 241 0.66 9.15 -1.23
N GLY A 242 0.34 10.15 -0.41
CA GLY A 242 0.93 11.48 -0.53
C GLY A 242 0.73 12.11 -1.91
N HIS A 243 -0.33 11.74 -2.65
CA HIS A 243 -0.62 12.30 -3.97
C HIS A 243 -0.78 13.84 -3.90
N ASN A 244 -1.22 14.38 -2.76
CA ASN A 244 -1.32 15.82 -2.53
C ASN A 244 -0.01 16.47 -2.03
N ALA A 245 1.08 15.72 -1.81
CA ALA A 245 2.33 16.27 -1.30
C ALA A 245 3.06 17.08 -2.39
N PRO A 246 3.30 18.40 -2.24
CA PRO A 246 3.89 19.27 -3.28
C PRO A 246 5.20 18.76 -3.90
N THR A 247 5.98 17.99 -3.15
CA THR A 247 7.26 17.41 -3.57
C THR A 247 7.15 16.28 -4.60
N ARG A 248 5.96 15.74 -4.86
CA ARG A 248 5.76 14.63 -5.81
C ARG A 248 5.34 15.13 -7.20
N ASP A 249 6.17 14.85 -8.20
CA ASP A 249 5.87 15.16 -9.61
C ASP A 249 4.64 14.36 -10.10
N PRO A 250 3.51 15.00 -10.47
CA PRO A 250 2.30 14.30 -10.90
C PRO A 250 2.45 13.52 -12.20
N VAL A 251 3.40 13.90 -13.08
CA VAL A 251 3.64 13.21 -14.35
C VAL A 251 4.18 11.79 -14.12
N LYS A 252 4.92 11.56 -13.04
CA LYS A 252 5.59 10.28 -12.72
C LYS A 252 4.74 9.35 -11.87
N ARG A 253 3.42 9.49 -11.90
CA ARG A 253 2.49 8.82 -10.97
C ARG A 253 1.51 7.88 -11.64
N ASP A 254 1.67 7.66 -12.94
CA ASP A 254 0.93 6.62 -13.64
C ASP A 254 1.40 5.24 -13.15
N LEU A 255 0.49 4.43 -12.60
CA LEU A 255 0.79 3.07 -12.19
C LEU A 255 1.15 2.19 -13.39
N ARG A 256 0.63 2.51 -14.59
CA ARG A 256 0.91 1.78 -15.82
C ARG A 256 2.41 1.82 -16.16
N ASP A 257 3.04 2.98 -15.99
CA ASP A 257 4.48 3.16 -16.20
C ASP A 257 5.31 2.34 -15.23
N PHE A 258 4.88 2.25 -13.97
CA PHE A 258 5.53 1.39 -13.00
C PHE A 258 5.44 -0.10 -13.39
N VAL A 259 4.27 -0.57 -13.83
CA VAL A 259 4.05 -1.96 -14.26
C VAL A 259 4.91 -2.31 -15.48
N ARG A 260 5.14 -1.37 -16.40
CA ARG A 260 6.07 -1.56 -17.55
C ARG A 260 7.50 -1.88 -17.12
N THR A 261 7.90 -1.52 -15.89
CA THR A 261 9.24 -1.82 -15.35
C THR A 261 9.41 -3.25 -14.82
N PHE A 262 8.35 -4.05 -14.82
CA PHE A 262 8.38 -5.39 -14.26
C PHE A 262 9.30 -6.31 -15.05
N LYS A 263 10.07 -7.12 -14.33
CA LYS A 263 11.01 -8.09 -14.87
C LYS A 263 10.81 -9.46 -14.21
N PRO A 264 10.99 -10.55 -14.95
CA PRO A 264 11.01 -11.90 -14.39
C PRO A 264 11.98 -12.06 -13.21
N GLY A 265 11.57 -12.81 -12.19
CA GLY A 265 12.34 -13.10 -10.98
C GLY A 265 12.36 -11.97 -9.94
N ASN A 266 11.88 -10.78 -10.30
CA ASN A 266 11.83 -9.63 -9.40
C ASN A 266 10.50 -9.56 -8.63
N ARG A 267 10.52 -8.84 -7.50
CA ARG A 267 9.34 -8.56 -6.68
C ARG A 267 9.06 -7.07 -6.55
N TYR A 268 7.80 -6.70 -6.64
CA TYR A 268 7.33 -5.31 -6.71
C TYR A 268 6.21 -5.09 -5.70
N ARG A 269 6.20 -3.93 -5.03
CA ARG A 269 5.11 -3.53 -4.14
C ARG A 269 4.27 -2.43 -4.79
N ILE A 270 2.96 -2.58 -4.78
CA ILE A 270 1.98 -1.56 -5.13
C ILE A 270 1.15 -1.30 -3.89
N LEU A 271 1.24 -0.08 -3.36
CA LEU A 271 0.44 0.38 -2.24
C LEU A 271 -0.62 1.35 -2.75
N LEU A 272 -1.88 0.98 -2.59
CA LEU A 272 -3.03 1.82 -2.95
C LEU A 272 -3.76 2.29 -1.72
N HIS A 273 -4.40 3.45 -1.82
CA HIS A 273 -5.28 4.03 -0.83
C HIS A 273 -6.69 4.03 -1.42
N PRO A 274 -7.52 3.00 -1.15
CA PRO A 274 -8.81 2.81 -1.83
C PRO A 274 -9.74 4.02 -1.76
N GLN A 275 -9.59 4.90 -0.77
CA GLN A 275 -10.35 6.15 -0.69
C GLN A 275 -10.19 7.05 -1.92
N TYR A 276 -9.11 6.94 -2.68
CA TYR A 276 -8.88 7.76 -3.88
C TYR A 276 -9.64 7.27 -5.10
N TYR A 277 -10.32 6.12 -5.03
CA TYR A 277 -10.96 5.48 -6.17
C TYR A 277 -12.49 5.45 -6.01
N SER A 278 -13.22 5.89 -7.04
CA SER A 278 -14.70 5.92 -7.04
C SER A 278 -15.27 5.79 -8.45
N ASP A 279 -16.52 5.35 -8.59
CA ASP A 279 -17.24 5.37 -9.88
C ASP A 279 -17.57 6.77 -10.36
N ALA A 280 -17.67 7.72 -9.44
CA ALA A 280 -17.90 9.13 -9.72
C ALA A 280 -16.75 9.97 -9.14
N PRO A 281 -15.52 9.82 -9.67
CA PRO A 281 -14.36 10.55 -9.17
C PRO A 281 -14.51 12.05 -9.46
N LEU A 282 -13.89 12.87 -8.62
CA LEU A 282 -13.72 14.30 -8.89
C LEU A 282 -12.31 14.52 -9.47
N PRO A 283 -12.18 15.24 -10.60
CA PRO A 283 -10.87 15.56 -11.15
C PRO A 283 -9.98 16.24 -10.11
N SER A 284 -8.76 15.75 -9.97
CA SER A 284 -7.74 16.38 -9.15
C SER A 284 -7.12 17.53 -9.92
N ALA A 285 -7.22 18.75 -9.39
CA ALA A 285 -6.56 19.94 -9.95
C ALA A 285 -5.04 19.75 -10.09
N ARG A 286 -4.44 18.87 -9.27
CA ARG A 286 -3.01 18.59 -9.31
C ARG A 286 -2.60 17.73 -10.51
N TYR A 287 -3.43 16.76 -10.88
CA TYR A 287 -3.14 15.82 -11.95
C TYR A 287 -3.72 16.26 -13.30
N GLY A 288 -4.71 17.16 -13.27
CA GLY A 288 -5.28 17.76 -14.48
C GLY A 288 -4.20 18.40 -15.36
N GLY A 289 -4.28 18.15 -16.66
CA GLY A 289 -3.29 18.58 -17.64
C GLY A 289 -2.10 17.63 -17.80
N THR A 290 -2.01 16.57 -17.01
CA THR A 290 -1.08 15.47 -17.31
C THR A 290 -1.76 14.48 -18.26
N THR A 291 -1.06 14.11 -19.33
CA THR A 291 -1.59 13.27 -20.41
C THR A 291 -2.24 11.99 -19.88
N TRP A 292 -1.53 11.24 -19.04
CA TRP A 292 -2.03 9.97 -18.51
C TRP A 292 -3.30 10.12 -17.66
N TYR A 293 -3.41 11.21 -16.89
CA TYR A 293 -4.54 11.41 -15.99
C TYR A 293 -5.78 11.85 -16.76
N ASP A 294 -5.60 12.79 -17.69
CA ASP A 294 -6.69 13.27 -18.54
C ASP A 294 -7.24 12.13 -19.42
N GLU A 295 -6.37 11.24 -19.91
CA GLU A 295 -6.74 10.02 -20.61
C GLU A 295 -7.62 9.10 -19.76
N ILE A 296 -7.17 8.69 -18.56
CA ILE A 296 -7.96 7.75 -17.73
C ILE A 296 -9.31 8.35 -17.32
N MET A 297 -9.36 9.66 -17.09
CA MET A 297 -10.60 10.35 -16.73
C MET A 297 -11.57 10.40 -17.92
N SER A 298 -11.06 10.76 -19.10
CA SER A 298 -11.85 10.84 -20.35
C SER A 298 -12.38 9.47 -20.77
N GLU A 299 -11.51 8.46 -20.81
CA GLU A 299 -11.89 7.09 -21.22
C GLU A 299 -12.87 6.45 -20.24
N SER A 300 -12.69 6.70 -18.94
CA SER A 300 -13.64 6.23 -17.94
C SER A 300 -15.00 6.92 -18.07
N ALA A 301 -15.04 8.22 -18.34
CA ALA A 301 -16.29 8.97 -18.52
C ALA A 301 -17.04 8.56 -19.80
N ALA A 302 -16.30 8.23 -20.86
CA ALA A 302 -16.87 7.73 -22.10
C ALA A 302 -17.52 6.34 -21.98
N ASN A 303 -17.37 5.65 -20.83
CA ASN A 303 -17.80 4.27 -20.64
C ASN A 303 -17.30 3.34 -21.76
N SER A 304 -16.09 3.58 -22.26
CA SER A 304 -15.50 2.79 -23.34
C SER A 304 -15.46 1.31 -22.97
N ALA A 305 -15.69 0.39 -23.90
CA ALA A 305 -15.49 -1.04 -23.63
C ALA A 305 -14.00 -1.39 -23.48
N THR A 306 -13.10 -0.55 -23.98
CA THR A 306 -11.64 -0.75 -23.93
C THR A 306 -11.12 -0.59 -22.51
N SER A 307 -10.29 -1.55 -22.06
CA SER A 307 -9.62 -1.48 -20.76
C SER A 307 -8.67 -0.28 -20.69
N LEU A 308 -8.63 0.40 -19.54
CA LEU A 308 -7.66 1.48 -19.25
C LEU A 308 -6.19 0.99 -19.21
N TRP A 309 -5.98 -0.31 -19.37
CA TRP A 309 -4.68 -0.99 -19.34
C TRP A 309 -4.30 -1.64 -20.68
N SER A 310 -5.08 -1.39 -21.75
CA SER A 310 -4.89 -2.05 -23.05
C SER A 310 -3.57 -1.74 -23.75
N ASP A 311 -2.94 -0.60 -23.41
CA ASP A 311 -1.66 -0.12 -23.96
C ASP A 311 -0.45 -0.52 -23.10
N VAL A 312 -0.69 -1.24 -21.99
CA VAL A 312 0.37 -1.70 -21.10
C VAL A 312 0.93 -3.00 -21.63
N THR A 313 2.23 -3.01 -21.92
CA THR A 313 2.97 -4.22 -22.24
C THR A 313 3.99 -4.47 -21.14
N LEU A 314 4.06 -5.72 -20.67
CA LEU A 314 5.12 -6.11 -19.75
C LEU A 314 6.45 -6.09 -20.48
N GLY A 315 7.47 -5.54 -19.83
CA GLY A 315 8.83 -5.59 -20.33
C GLY A 315 9.29 -7.04 -20.44
N ARG A 316 9.11 -7.66 -21.61
CA ARG A 316 9.80 -8.91 -21.90
C ARG A 316 11.26 -8.56 -21.92
N ALA A 317 11.99 -8.98 -20.88
CA ALA A 317 13.42 -9.11 -21.01
C ALA A 317 13.60 -9.97 -22.27
N GLU A 318 14.21 -9.42 -23.32
CA GLU A 318 14.77 -10.24 -24.38
C GLU A 318 15.54 -11.31 -23.64
N LEU A 319 15.01 -12.54 -23.63
CA LEU A 319 15.60 -13.66 -22.92
C LEU A 319 17.00 -13.76 -23.48
N ALA A 320 17.98 -13.25 -22.72
CA ALA A 320 19.37 -13.46 -23.01
C ALA A 320 19.50 -14.97 -23.06
N ARG A 321 19.57 -15.50 -24.28
CA ARG A 321 19.74 -16.93 -24.53
C ARG A 321 20.78 -17.41 -23.53
N PRO A 322 20.52 -18.48 -22.77
CA PRO A 322 21.46 -18.93 -21.74
C PRO A 322 22.82 -18.98 -22.40
N ARG A 323 23.75 -18.14 -21.92
CA ARG A 323 25.14 -18.22 -22.35
C ARG A 323 25.53 -19.64 -22.05
N ARG A 324 25.63 -20.49 -23.09
CA ARG A 324 26.15 -21.84 -22.97
C ARG A 324 27.49 -21.67 -22.26
N SER A 325 27.54 -22.04 -20.99
CA SER A 325 28.80 -22.18 -20.29
C SER A 325 29.51 -23.32 -20.99
N PHE A 326 30.38 -22.98 -21.93
CA PHE A 326 31.37 -23.88 -22.48
C PHE A 326 32.32 -24.24 -21.33
N PHE A 327 31.92 -25.21 -20.50
CA PHE A 327 32.87 -25.99 -19.74
C PHE A 327 33.56 -26.92 -20.74
N GLY A 328 34.59 -26.38 -21.39
CA GLY A 328 35.59 -27.19 -22.07
C GLY A 328 36.38 -27.96 -21.05
N ILE A 329 35.91 -29.16 -20.69
CA ILE A 329 36.73 -30.16 -20.02
C ILE A 329 37.70 -30.69 -21.09
N ARG A 330 38.95 -30.23 -21.06
CA ARG A 330 40.05 -30.90 -21.78
C ARG A 330 40.48 -32.10 -20.93
N TRP A 331 40.34 -33.30 -21.49
CA TRP A 331 41.01 -34.49 -20.97
C TRP A 331 42.47 -34.49 -21.44
N PRO A 332 43.46 -34.72 -20.55
CA PRO A 332 44.83 -34.97 -20.96
C PRO A 332 44.96 -36.38 -21.54
N GLN A 333 45.78 -36.50 -22.60
CA GLN A 333 46.23 -37.78 -23.19
C GLN A 333 47.32 -38.42 -22.36
#